data_AF-A0A820FSM6-F1
#
_entry.id   AF-A0A820FSM6-F1
#
_cell.length_a   1.000
_cell.length_b   1.000
_cell.length_c   1.000
_cell.angle_alpha   90.00
_cell.angle_beta   90.00
_cell.angle_gamma   90.00
#
_symmetry.space_group_name_H-M   'P 1'
#
loop_
_entity.id
_entity.type
_entity.pdbx_description
1 polymer ?
#
loop_
_entity_poly.entity_id
_entity_poly.type
_entity_poly.pdbx_seq_one_letter_code
_entity_poly.pdbx_strand_id
1 'polypeptide(L)'
;RNENNDRDKALEILERLCQTKRTESELSNDIICLRGRIYKDKYTESNCQDKDSLEKAIEWYRKGFAADPNIYAGINLLLLLAITTDDLIKNNEAYKIIIQLNALLGKKGRSLKDLNDYWDVATYFELHAVQHDWLKACQAALHMYSLNPPIWYLKSTINNLKILHQATRIRVQRRPRESSQTTSAGEDIYSFWIDFFSDAINSHSTSTEERELPAQVPILVCENYEKTDGTILNNIYIAAYLQLNFHTGSERETLVIRILEQQKQIHHGD
;
A
#
# COMPACT_ATOMS: atom_id res chain seq x y z
N ARG A 1 -13.68 -20.63 2.81
CA ARG A 1 -12.48 -19.96 3.36
C ARG A 1 -12.91 -18.55 3.72
N ASN A 2 -12.76 -18.15 4.99
CA ASN A 2 -13.31 -16.91 5.58
C ASN A 2 -14.81 -17.00 5.89
N GLU A 3 -15.24 -18.11 6.48
CA GLU A 3 -16.58 -18.17 7.12
C GLU A 3 -16.56 -17.37 8.43
N ASN A 4 -17.75 -16.92 8.88
CA ASN A 4 -17.90 -16.35 10.21
C ASN A 4 -17.30 -17.33 11.23
N ASN A 5 -16.43 -16.83 12.11
CA ASN A 5 -15.70 -17.57 13.16
C ASN A 5 -14.37 -18.27 12.76
N ASP A 6 -13.93 -18.24 11.49
CA ASP A 6 -12.63 -18.85 11.09
C ASP A 6 -11.43 -18.19 11.79
N ARG A 7 -11.50 -16.87 12.01
CA ARG A 7 -10.45 -16.09 12.67
C ARG A 7 -10.26 -16.49 14.13
N ASP A 8 -11.37 -16.69 14.83
CA ASP A 8 -11.36 -17.06 16.25
C ASP A 8 -10.87 -18.49 16.44
N LYS A 9 -11.27 -19.42 15.55
CA LYS A 9 -10.69 -20.77 15.49
C LYS A 9 -9.18 -20.75 15.25
N ALA A 10 -8.70 -19.90 14.33
CA ALA A 10 -7.27 -19.78 14.07
C ALA A 10 -6.51 -19.24 15.30
N LEU A 11 -7.06 -18.25 16.00
CA LEU A 11 -6.49 -17.76 17.26
C LEU A 11 -6.46 -18.85 18.34
N GLU A 12 -7.53 -19.63 18.48
CA GLU A 12 -7.59 -20.74 19.45
C GLU A 12 -6.53 -21.81 19.14
N ILE A 13 -6.32 -22.17 17.87
CA ILE A 13 -5.26 -23.10 17.46
C ILE A 13 -3.89 -22.53 17.82
N LEU A 14 -3.65 -21.23 17.53
CA LEU A 14 -2.39 -20.58 17.89
C LEU A 14 -2.20 -20.48 19.40
N GLU A 15 -3.28 -20.33 20.16
CA GLU A 15 -3.25 -20.33 21.63
C GLU A 15 -2.84 -21.68 22.18
N ARG A 16 -3.45 -22.77 21.67
CA ARG A 16 -3.06 -24.14 22.03
C ARG A 16 -1.60 -24.44 21.68
N LEU A 17 -1.14 -24.01 20.51
CA LEU A 17 0.27 -24.16 20.10
C LEU A 17 1.23 -23.43 21.05
N CYS A 18 0.84 -22.27 21.58
CA CYS A 18 1.62 -21.57 22.60
C CYS A 18 1.59 -22.27 23.95
N GLN A 19 0.45 -22.82 24.35
CA GLN A 19 0.33 -23.58 25.62
C GLN A 19 1.16 -24.87 25.62
N THR A 20 1.41 -25.48 24.45
CA THR A 20 2.32 -26.62 24.32
C THR A 20 3.80 -26.25 24.44
N LYS A 21 4.15 -24.96 24.31
CA LYS A 21 5.51 -24.44 24.50
C LYS A 21 5.65 -23.86 25.91
N ARG A 22 6.83 -23.98 26.53
CA ARG A 22 7.00 -23.61 27.95
C ARG A 22 7.11 -22.10 28.14
N THR A 23 7.55 -21.35 27.13
CA THR A 23 7.73 -19.89 27.20
C THR A 23 7.43 -19.22 25.86
N GLU A 24 7.04 -17.94 25.89
CA GLU A 24 6.86 -17.12 24.68
C GLU A 24 8.16 -17.04 23.84
N SER A 25 9.33 -17.16 24.47
CA SER A 25 10.64 -17.16 23.80
C SER A 25 10.90 -18.37 22.90
N GLU A 26 10.11 -19.44 23.01
CA GLU A 26 10.22 -20.63 22.15
C GLU A 26 9.34 -20.53 20.89
N LEU A 27 8.51 -19.48 20.77
CA LEU A 27 7.67 -19.26 19.60
C LEU A 27 8.51 -18.72 18.44
N SER A 28 8.30 -19.28 17.25
CA SER A 28 8.91 -18.70 16.05
C SER A 28 8.27 -17.34 15.76
N ASN A 29 9.07 -16.42 15.22
CA ASN A 29 8.61 -15.09 14.83
C ASN A 29 7.40 -15.17 13.87
N ASP A 30 7.37 -16.18 13.01
CA ASP A 30 6.24 -16.45 12.10
C ASP A 30 4.91 -16.65 12.84
N ILE A 31 4.92 -17.39 13.95
CA ILE A 31 3.70 -17.62 14.76
C ILE A 31 3.25 -16.33 15.43
N ILE A 32 4.20 -15.54 15.93
CA ILE A 32 3.95 -14.25 16.59
C ILE A 32 3.33 -13.26 15.58
N CYS A 33 3.95 -13.10 14.40
CA CYS A 33 3.46 -12.21 13.37
C CYS A 33 2.16 -12.72 12.72
N LEU A 34 1.90 -14.03 12.71
CA LEU A 34 0.62 -14.59 12.26
C LEU A 34 -0.53 -14.18 13.19
N ARG A 35 -0.31 -14.14 14.51
CA ARG A 35 -1.31 -13.57 15.45
C ARG A 35 -1.59 -12.11 15.14
N GLY A 36 -0.53 -11.33 14.93
CA GLY A 36 -0.65 -9.92 14.50
C GLY A 36 -1.48 -9.79 13.23
N ARG A 37 -1.24 -10.66 12.24
CA ARG A 37 -2.00 -10.70 10.99
C ARG A 37 -3.48 -10.99 11.21
N ILE A 38 -3.83 -11.96 12.05
CA ILE A 38 -5.22 -12.31 12.33
C ILE A 38 -5.96 -11.15 12.97
N TYR A 39 -5.35 -10.48 13.97
CA TYR A 39 -5.94 -9.31 14.59
C TYR A 39 -6.05 -8.11 13.63
N LYS A 40 -5.04 -7.88 12.78
CA LYS A 40 -5.11 -6.86 11.72
C LYS A 40 -6.29 -7.12 10.79
N ASP A 41 -6.49 -8.37 10.41
CA ASP A 41 -7.57 -8.72 9.52
C ASP A 41 -8.94 -8.58 10.22
N LYS A 42 -9.09 -8.95 11.50
CA LYS A 42 -10.32 -8.64 12.29
C LYS A 42 -10.62 -7.14 12.32
N TYR A 43 -9.60 -6.32 12.54
CA TYR A 43 -9.71 -4.86 12.47
C TYR A 43 -10.18 -4.38 11.09
N THR A 44 -9.61 -4.94 10.02
CA THR A 44 -9.97 -4.61 8.64
C THR A 44 -11.42 -5.00 8.34
N GLU A 45 -11.81 -6.23 8.68
CA GLU A 45 -13.14 -6.80 8.47
C GLU A 45 -14.21 -6.04 9.27
N SER A 46 -13.84 -5.41 10.39
CA SER A 46 -14.72 -4.52 11.17
C SER A 46 -14.91 -3.11 10.55
N ASN A 47 -14.48 -2.88 9.30
CA ASN A 47 -14.45 -1.55 8.67
C ASN A 47 -13.69 -0.52 9.52
N CYS A 48 -12.52 -0.92 10.03
CA CYS A 48 -11.62 -0.07 10.81
C CYS A 48 -12.21 0.41 12.17
N GLN A 49 -13.22 -0.29 12.73
CA GLN A 49 -13.89 0.09 13.97
C GLN A 49 -13.38 -0.64 15.23
N ASP A 50 -12.97 -1.90 15.12
CA ASP A 50 -12.54 -2.74 16.26
C ASP A 50 -11.16 -2.32 16.78
N LYS A 51 -11.14 -1.36 17.71
CA LYS A 51 -9.92 -0.82 18.29
C LYS A 51 -9.16 -1.83 19.14
N ASP A 52 -9.85 -2.77 19.77
CA ASP A 52 -9.21 -3.83 20.56
C ASP A 52 -8.38 -4.75 19.66
N SER A 53 -8.92 -5.12 18.49
CA SER A 53 -8.16 -5.89 17.49
C SER A 53 -6.99 -5.08 16.92
N LEU A 54 -7.14 -3.77 16.73
CA LEU A 54 -6.03 -2.90 16.30
C LEU A 54 -4.89 -2.88 17.34
N GLU A 55 -5.21 -2.68 18.61
CA GLU A 55 -4.22 -2.66 19.70
C GLU A 55 -3.50 -4.00 19.84
N LYS A 56 -4.25 -5.12 19.76
CA LYS A 56 -3.66 -6.46 19.78
C LYS A 56 -2.76 -6.71 18.56
N ALA A 57 -3.15 -6.25 17.38
CA ALA A 57 -2.32 -6.37 16.19
C ALA A 57 -0.98 -5.64 16.38
N ILE A 58 -1.01 -4.41 16.90
CA ILE A 58 0.19 -3.62 17.22
C ILE A 58 1.05 -4.35 18.24
N GLU A 59 0.46 -4.88 19.32
CA GLU A 59 1.21 -5.62 20.35
C GLU A 59 1.93 -6.84 19.76
N TRP A 60 1.23 -7.66 18.96
CA TRP A 60 1.81 -8.86 18.36
C TRP A 60 2.91 -8.54 17.35
N TYR A 61 2.72 -7.55 16.48
CA TYR A 61 3.78 -7.14 15.55
C TYR A 61 4.96 -6.50 16.27
N ARG A 62 4.73 -5.75 17.37
CA ARG A 62 5.80 -5.22 18.24
C ARG A 62 6.63 -6.35 18.86
N LYS A 63 5.96 -7.39 19.38
CA LYS A 63 6.65 -8.59 19.90
C LYS A 63 7.46 -9.29 18.81
N GLY A 64 6.89 -9.48 17.63
CA GLY A 64 7.57 -10.16 16.51
C GLY A 64 8.80 -9.38 16.03
N PHE A 65 8.65 -8.06 15.86
CA PHE A 65 9.73 -7.20 15.44
C PHE A 65 10.85 -7.09 16.50
N ALA A 66 10.51 -7.08 17.79
CA ALA A 66 11.51 -7.07 18.86
C ALA A 66 12.27 -8.40 18.98
N ALA A 67 11.61 -9.52 18.70
CA ALA A 67 12.23 -10.85 18.76
C ALA A 67 13.19 -11.09 17.59
N ASP A 68 12.79 -10.70 16.37
CA ASP A 68 13.60 -10.80 15.17
C ASP A 68 13.20 -9.70 14.17
N PRO A 69 13.97 -8.59 14.12
CA PRO A 69 13.68 -7.47 13.23
C PRO A 69 13.76 -7.87 11.75
N ASN A 70 12.61 -7.92 11.08
CA ASN A 70 12.52 -8.18 9.65
C ASN A 70 11.52 -7.25 8.96
N ILE A 71 11.59 -7.24 7.62
CA ILE A 71 10.79 -6.37 6.76
C ILE A 71 9.29 -6.59 6.99
N TYR A 72 8.85 -7.85 7.04
CA TYR A 72 7.44 -8.19 7.19
C TYR A 72 6.84 -7.68 8.50
N ALA A 73 7.49 -7.94 9.63
CA ALA A 73 7.02 -7.46 10.93
C ALA A 73 7.08 -5.93 11.03
N GLY A 74 8.18 -5.33 10.56
CA GLY A 74 8.41 -3.89 10.66
C GLY A 74 7.42 -3.06 9.86
N ILE A 75 7.12 -3.41 8.60
CA ILE A 75 6.21 -2.62 7.77
C ILE A 75 4.76 -2.71 8.28
N ASN A 76 4.32 -3.89 8.71
CA ASN A 76 3.00 -4.05 9.31
C ASN A 76 2.87 -3.25 10.61
N LEU A 77 3.90 -3.29 11.48
CA LEU A 77 3.91 -2.50 12.69
C LEU A 77 3.84 -1.00 12.40
N LEU A 78 4.67 -0.52 11.46
CA LEU A 78 4.73 0.89 11.09
C LEU A 78 3.39 1.41 10.56
N LEU A 79 2.74 0.66 9.67
CA LEU A 79 1.44 1.03 9.13
C LEU A 79 0.35 1.07 10.21
N LEU A 80 0.35 0.12 11.15
CA LEU A 80 -0.60 0.12 12.26
C LEU A 80 -0.35 1.29 13.23
N LEU A 81 0.92 1.63 13.50
CA LEU A 81 1.27 2.82 14.29
C LEU A 81 0.82 4.11 13.60
N ALA A 82 0.89 4.18 12.27
CA ALA A 82 0.43 5.35 11.50
C ALA A 82 -1.09 5.56 11.60
N ILE A 83 -1.86 4.49 11.82
CA ILE A 83 -3.30 4.60 12.06
C ILE A 83 -3.59 5.30 13.41
N THR A 84 -2.79 5.01 14.44
CA THR A 84 -3.01 5.52 15.81
C THR A 84 -2.24 6.79 16.13
N THR A 85 -1.29 7.19 15.29
CA THR A 85 -0.36 8.29 15.56
C THR A 85 -0.69 9.53 14.73
N ASP A 86 -0.63 10.70 15.35
CA ASP A 86 -0.83 11.98 14.67
C ASP A 86 0.30 12.38 13.74
N ASP A 87 1.49 12.42 14.31
CA ASP A 87 2.71 12.79 13.62
C ASP A 87 3.63 11.58 13.72
N LEU A 88 3.62 10.76 12.66
CA LEU A 88 4.37 9.51 12.63
C LEU A 88 5.88 9.76 12.77
N ILE A 89 6.37 10.86 12.19
CA ILE A 89 7.79 11.21 12.20
C ILE A 89 8.24 11.60 13.61
N LYS A 90 7.38 12.27 14.40
CA LYS A 90 7.66 12.59 15.80
C LYS A 90 7.50 11.41 16.76
N ASN A 91 6.93 10.29 16.32
CA ASN A 91 6.82 9.10 17.15
C ASN A 91 8.15 8.33 17.17
N ASN A 92 8.78 8.28 18.36
CA ASN A 92 10.08 7.65 18.56
C ASN A 92 10.13 6.16 18.17
N GLU A 93 9.04 5.42 18.38
CA GLU A 93 8.96 4.01 17.99
C GLU A 93 8.93 3.88 16.46
N ALA A 94 8.04 4.62 15.80
CA ALA A 94 7.91 4.63 14.36
C ALA A 94 9.20 5.08 13.67
N TYR A 95 9.85 6.13 14.16
CA TYR A 95 11.13 6.61 13.62
C TYR A 95 12.23 5.54 13.68
N LYS A 96 12.33 4.81 14.79
CA LYS A 96 13.29 3.68 14.91
C LYS A 96 12.96 2.55 13.94
N ILE A 97 11.68 2.22 13.76
CA ILE A 97 11.24 1.20 12.80
C ILE A 97 11.59 1.63 11.37
N ILE A 98 11.34 2.89 11.00
CA ILE A 98 11.70 3.45 9.68
C ILE A 98 13.21 3.31 9.42
N ILE A 99 14.07 3.65 10.39
CA ILE A 99 15.52 3.48 10.25
C ILE A 99 15.88 2.01 10.02
N GLN A 100 15.30 1.10 10.80
CA GLN A 100 15.58 -0.33 10.68
C GLN A 100 15.10 -0.90 9.35
N LEU A 101 13.91 -0.52 8.88
CA LEU A 101 13.38 -0.93 7.57
C LEU A 101 14.28 -0.45 6.44
N ASN A 102 14.73 0.81 6.47
CA ASN A 102 15.69 1.33 5.49
C ASN A 102 17.01 0.54 5.51
N ALA A 103 17.52 0.19 6.69
CA ALA A 103 18.73 -0.63 6.81
C ALA A 103 18.53 -2.06 6.29
N LEU A 104 17.36 -2.66 6.50
CA LEU A 104 17.02 -3.99 6.00
C LEU A 104 16.88 -4.00 4.47
N LEU A 105 16.18 -3.01 3.89
CA LEU A 105 16.09 -2.83 2.44
C LEU A 105 17.46 -2.53 1.82
N GLY A 106 18.29 -1.71 2.49
CA GLY A 106 19.65 -1.39 2.04
C GLY A 106 20.58 -2.62 1.98
N LYS A 107 20.31 -3.67 2.76
CA LYS A 107 21.01 -4.96 2.66
C LYS A 107 20.56 -5.79 1.47
N LYS A 108 19.36 -5.54 0.93
CA LYS A 108 18.77 -6.23 -0.23
C LYS A 108 19.16 -5.56 -1.56
N GLY A 109 19.30 -4.24 -1.56
CA GLY A 109 19.72 -3.45 -2.72
C GLY A 109 20.20 -2.07 -2.30
N ARG A 110 21.14 -1.48 -3.07
CA ARG A 110 21.69 -0.15 -2.76
C ARG A 110 20.72 0.97 -3.16
N SER A 111 19.85 0.68 -4.13
CA SER A 111 18.82 1.56 -4.65
C SER A 111 17.55 0.77 -4.96
N LEU A 112 16.43 1.47 -5.20
CA LEU A 112 15.19 0.86 -5.66
C LEU A 112 15.38 0.00 -6.92
N LYS A 113 16.25 0.45 -7.84
CA LYS A 113 16.56 -0.25 -9.10
C LYS A 113 17.22 -1.61 -8.86
N ASP A 114 17.87 -1.81 -7.71
CA ASP A 114 18.55 -3.06 -7.35
C ASP A 114 17.62 -4.07 -6.68
N LEU A 115 16.41 -3.65 -6.28
CA LEU A 115 15.42 -4.52 -5.66
C LEU A 115 14.67 -5.31 -6.73
N ASN A 116 14.88 -6.63 -6.75
CA ASN A 116 14.24 -7.52 -7.73
C ASN A 116 13.10 -8.37 -7.12
N ASP A 117 13.00 -8.44 -5.80
CA ASP A 117 11.90 -9.11 -5.11
C ASP A 117 10.72 -8.16 -4.93
N TYR A 118 9.52 -8.60 -5.30
CA TYR A 118 8.32 -7.78 -5.21
C TYR A 118 8.06 -7.29 -3.79
N TRP A 119 8.29 -8.11 -2.76
CA TRP A 119 7.98 -7.73 -1.38
C TRP A 119 8.93 -6.67 -0.85
N ASP A 120 10.20 -6.70 -1.27
CA ASP A 120 11.16 -5.64 -0.97
C ASP A 120 10.70 -4.31 -1.61
N VAL A 121 10.25 -4.33 -2.87
CA VAL A 121 9.74 -3.14 -3.57
C VAL A 121 8.42 -2.65 -2.98
N ALA A 122 7.49 -3.55 -2.66
CA ALA A 122 6.21 -3.22 -2.04
C ALA A 122 6.40 -2.62 -0.63
N THR A 123 7.39 -3.11 0.13
CA THR A 123 7.77 -2.52 1.41
C THR A 123 8.30 -1.11 1.22
N TYR A 124 9.18 -0.90 0.23
CA TYR A 124 9.69 0.43 -0.10
C TYR A 124 8.53 1.39 -0.47
N PHE A 125 7.58 0.91 -1.27
CA PHE A 125 6.36 1.65 -1.62
C PHE A 125 5.54 2.03 -0.37
N GLU A 126 5.20 1.08 0.49
CA GLU A 126 4.42 1.31 1.71
C GLU A 126 5.14 2.23 2.71
N LEU A 127 6.46 2.05 2.86
CA LEU A 127 7.31 2.86 3.75
C LEU A 127 7.36 4.33 3.32
N HIS A 128 7.43 4.61 2.03
CA HIS A 128 7.44 5.97 1.52
C HIS A 128 6.03 6.58 1.47
N ALA A 129 5.00 5.79 1.15
CA ALA A 129 3.62 6.24 1.18
C ALA A 129 3.18 6.68 2.59
N VAL A 130 3.53 5.92 3.64
CA VAL A 130 3.17 6.26 5.03
C VAL A 130 3.90 7.51 5.55
N GLN A 131 5.03 7.87 4.96
CA GLN A 131 5.79 9.08 5.27
C GLN A 131 5.43 10.27 4.36
N HIS A 132 4.47 10.10 3.44
CA HIS A 132 4.10 11.09 2.43
C HIS A 132 5.26 11.49 1.49
N ASP A 133 6.25 10.61 1.31
CA ASP A 133 7.31 10.75 0.30
C ASP A 133 6.79 10.24 -1.05
N TRP A 134 5.90 11.04 -1.64
CA TRP A 134 5.13 10.65 -2.82
C TRP A 134 6.00 10.33 -4.03
N LEU A 135 7.13 11.03 -4.18
CA LEU A 135 8.06 10.82 -5.28
C LEU A 135 8.59 9.38 -5.28
N LYS A 136 9.15 8.94 -4.15
CA LYS A 136 9.69 7.58 -4.01
C LYS A 136 8.60 6.52 -4.02
N ALA A 137 7.43 6.82 -3.46
CA ALA A 137 6.28 5.92 -3.56
C ALA A 137 5.88 5.69 -5.03
N CYS A 138 5.79 6.76 -5.84
CA CYS A 138 5.45 6.64 -7.26
C CYS A 138 6.51 5.88 -8.06
N GLN A 139 7.81 6.10 -7.78
CA GLN A 139 8.90 5.32 -8.40
C GLN A 139 8.78 3.83 -8.06
N ALA A 140 8.48 3.50 -6.81
CA ALA A 140 8.30 2.12 -6.38
C ALA A 140 7.06 1.47 -6.99
N ALA A 141 5.96 2.22 -7.13
CA ALA A 141 4.76 1.75 -7.80
C ALA A 141 5.02 1.40 -9.28
N LEU A 142 5.76 2.24 -10.01
CA LEU A 142 6.18 1.93 -11.37
C LEU A 142 7.06 0.67 -11.44
N HIS A 143 7.95 0.49 -10.46
CA HIS A 143 8.78 -0.70 -10.37
C HIS A 143 7.97 -1.96 -10.03
N MET A 144 6.99 -1.87 -9.13
CA MET A 144 6.02 -2.95 -8.85
C MET A 144 5.26 -3.36 -10.11
N TYR A 145 4.82 -2.40 -10.92
CA TYR A 145 4.18 -2.67 -12.22
C TYR A 145 5.13 -3.43 -13.15
N SER A 146 6.38 -2.97 -13.25
CA SER A 146 7.41 -3.58 -14.11
C SER A 146 7.76 -5.02 -13.71
N LEU A 147 7.65 -5.38 -12.42
CA LEU A 147 7.85 -6.74 -11.93
C LEU A 147 6.71 -7.71 -12.29
N ASN A 148 5.57 -7.20 -12.79
CA ASN A 148 4.39 -7.98 -13.19
C ASN A 148 3.99 -9.09 -12.17
N PRO A 149 3.72 -8.72 -10.90
CA PRO A 149 3.43 -9.69 -9.86
C PRO A 149 2.04 -10.34 -10.03
N PRO A 150 1.81 -11.51 -9.43
CA PRO A 150 0.46 -12.06 -9.32
C PRO A 150 -0.49 -11.07 -8.62
N ILE A 151 -1.75 -10.99 -9.08
CA ILE A 151 -2.74 -10.03 -8.54
C ILE A 151 -2.91 -10.11 -7.02
N TRP A 152 -2.77 -11.31 -6.43
CA TRP A 152 -2.94 -11.47 -4.99
C TRP A 152 -1.81 -10.80 -4.18
N TYR A 153 -0.62 -10.62 -4.75
CA TYR A 153 0.46 -9.82 -4.16
C TYR A 153 0.02 -8.35 -4.08
N LEU A 154 -0.42 -7.77 -5.21
CA LEU A 154 -0.94 -6.41 -5.28
C LEU A 154 -2.10 -6.20 -4.31
N LYS A 155 -3.02 -7.17 -4.24
CA LYS A 155 -4.16 -7.12 -3.32
C LYS A 155 -3.72 -6.97 -1.86
N SER A 156 -2.67 -7.66 -1.43
CA SER A 156 -2.17 -7.52 -0.05
C SER A 156 -1.62 -6.11 0.21
N THR A 157 -0.77 -5.61 -0.69
CA THR A 157 -0.11 -4.30 -0.55
C THR A 157 -1.10 -3.14 -0.62
N ILE A 158 -2.00 -3.15 -1.62
CA ILE A 158 -2.99 -2.09 -1.78
C ILE A 158 -4.03 -2.10 -0.65
N ASN A 159 -4.40 -3.26 -0.13
CA ASN A 159 -5.31 -3.33 1.02
C ASN A 159 -4.69 -2.70 2.27
N ASN A 160 -3.39 -2.90 2.53
CA ASN A 160 -2.69 -2.26 3.64
C ASN A 160 -2.82 -0.72 3.59
N LEU A 161 -2.58 -0.12 2.42
CA LEU A 161 -2.67 1.34 2.23
C LEU A 161 -4.13 1.85 2.26
N LYS A 162 -5.08 1.08 1.72
CA LYS A 162 -6.51 1.41 1.82
C LYS A 162 -6.98 1.48 3.27
N ILE A 163 -6.58 0.50 4.10
CA ILE A 163 -6.89 0.48 5.54
C ILE A 163 -6.29 1.70 6.22
N LEU A 164 -5.01 2.02 5.96
CA LEU A 164 -4.35 3.20 6.48
C LEU A 164 -5.14 4.48 6.12
N HIS A 165 -5.41 4.70 4.83
CA HIS A 165 -6.14 5.88 4.38
C HIS A 165 -7.54 5.98 4.99
N GLN A 166 -8.29 4.87 5.02
CA GLN A 166 -9.63 4.83 5.62
C GLN A 166 -9.59 5.18 7.11
N ALA A 167 -8.69 4.55 7.87
CA ALA A 167 -8.60 4.76 9.30
C ALA A 167 -8.12 6.17 9.65
N THR A 168 -7.15 6.72 8.90
CA THR A 168 -6.70 8.10 9.06
C THR A 168 -7.80 9.10 8.73
N ARG A 169 -8.58 8.87 7.66
CA ARG A 169 -9.76 9.71 7.33
C ARG A 169 -10.80 9.70 8.44
N ILE A 170 -11.16 8.54 8.98
CA ILE A 170 -12.10 8.42 10.11
C ILE A 170 -11.59 9.22 11.33
N ARG A 171 -10.28 9.15 11.60
CA ARG A 171 -9.65 9.86 12.73
C ARG A 171 -9.64 11.38 12.52
N VAL A 172 -9.33 11.85 11.32
CA VAL A 172 -9.33 13.28 10.95
C VAL A 172 -10.75 13.85 10.92
N GLN A 173 -11.74 13.12 10.42
CA GLN A 173 -13.15 13.57 10.42
C GLN A 173 -13.72 13.80 11.82
N ARG A 174 -13.16 13.15 12.85
CA ARG A 174 -13.51 13.38 14.26
C ARG A 174 -12.90 14.67 14.83
N ARG A 175 -12.09 15.41 14.06
CA ARG A 175 -11.47 16.68 14.46
C ARG A 175 -12.21 17.88 13.88
N PRO A 176 -12.13 19.06 14.53
CA PRO A 176 -12.63 20.30 13.95
C PRO A 176 -11.98 20.55 12.58
N ARG A 177 -12.76 20.97 11.58
CA ARG A 177 -12.28 21.26 10.23
C ARG A 177 -11.30 22.43 10.26
N GLU A 178 -10.02 22.14 10.12
CA GLU A 178 -9.06 23.11 9.59
C GLU A 178 -8.96 22.95 8.07
N SER A 179 -8.71 24.08 7.42
CA SER A 179 -8.88 24.40 6.00
C SER A 179 -8.43 23.35 4.98
N SER A 180 -9.15 23.31 3.86
CA SER A 180 -8.86 22.59 2.62
C SER A 180 -7.38 22.64 2.24
N GLN A 181 -6.67 21.52 2.37
CA GLN A 181 -5.32 21.38 1.84
C GLN A 181 -5.41 21.12 0.34
N THR A 182 -4.71 21.94 -0.45
CA THR A 182 -4.39 21.64 -1.85
C THR A 182 -3.46 20.43 -1.89
N THR A 183 -3.86 19.38 -2.61
CA THR A 183 -3.05 18.18 -2.83
C THR A 183 -1.81 18.53 -3.65
N SER A 184 -0.71 17.84 -3.36
CA SER A 184 0.54 18.04 -4.12
C SER A 184 0.53 17.23 -5.43
N ALA A 185 1.26 17.69 -6.43
CA ALA A 185 1.55 16.98 -7.68
C ALA A 185 1.86 15.48 -7.49
N GLY A 186 2.72 15.16 -6.51
CA GLY A 186 3.11 13.79 -6.21
C GLY A 186 1.98 12.96 -5.60
N GLU A 187 1.10 13.59 -4.83
CA GLU A 187 -0.06 12.94 -4.21
C GLU A 187 -1.11 12.53 -5.25
N ASP A 188 -1.30 13.36 -6.29
CA ASP A 188 -2.19 13.03 -7.41
C ASP A 188 -1.67 11.80 -8.20
N ILE A 189 -0.35 11.72 -8.45
CA ILE A 189 0.27 10.57 -9.11
C ILE A 189 0.23 9.32 -8.22
N TYR A 190 0.44 9.48 -6.92
CA TYR A 190 0.29 8.39 -5.96
C TYR A 190 -1.15 7.86 -5.94
N SER A 191 -2.14 8.75 -5.93
CA SER A 191 -3.56 8.40 -6.00
C SER A 191 -3.87 7.64 -7.30
N PHE A 192 -3.30 8.07 -8.42
CA PHE A 192 -3.37 7.30 -9.67
C PHE A 192 -2.85 5.87 -9.51
N TRP A 193 -1.69 5.66 -8.87
CA TRP A 193 -1.17 4.30 -8.68
C TRP A 193 -2.08 3.43 -7.80
N ILE A 194 -2.68 4.02 -6.75
CA ILE A 194 -3.66 3.32 -5.91
C ILE A 194 -4.89 2.92 -6.72
N ASP A 195 -5.40 3.81 -7.57
CA ASP A 195 -6.54 3.54 -8.44
C ASP A 195 -6.19 2.48 -9.49
N PHE A 196 -5.03 2.61 -10.15
CA PHE A 196 -4.54 1.70 -11.18
C PHE A 196 -4.44 0.26 -10.67
N PHE A 197 -3.78 0.05 -9.52
CA PHE A 197 -3.70 -1.29 -8.95
C PHE A 197 -5.04 -1.77 -8.40
N SER A 198 -5.88 -0.88 -7.87
CA SER A 198 -7.23 -1.23 -7.43
C SER A 198 -8.09 -1.72 -8.58
N ASP A 199 -8.04 -1.05 -9.72
CA ASP A 199 -8.76 -1.44 -10.93
C ASP A 199 -8.30 -2.83 -11.39
N ALA A 200 -6.98 -3.06 -11.46
CA ALA A 200 -6.42 -4.37 -11.82
C ALA A 200 -6.88 -5.50 -10.88
N ILE A 201 -6.90 -5.25 -9.56
CA ILE A 201 -7.39 -6.21 -8.56
C ILE A 201 -8.88 -6.51 -8.74
N ASN A 202 -9.69 -5.48 -8.97
CA ASN A 202 -11.14 -5.62 -9.14
C ASN A 202 -11.49 -6.34 -10.45
N SER A 203 -10.78 -6.04 -11.53
CA SER A 203 -10.92 -6.69 -12.84
C SER A 203 -10.68 -8.21 -12.80
N HIS A 204 -9.90 -8.70 -11.83
CA HIS A 204 -9.59 -10.13 -11.68
C HIS A 204 -10.47 -10.85 -10.65
N SER A 205 -11.40 -10.16 -10.00
CA SER A 205 -12.37 -10.80 -9.11
C SER A 205 -13.46 -11.49 -9.94
N THR A 206 -13.68 -12.79 -9.70
CA THR A 206 -14.47 -13.70 -10.54
C THR A 206 -15.99 -13.50 -10.48
N SER A 207 -16.50 -12.43 -9.86
CA SER A 207 -17.95 -12.15 -9.83
C SER A 207 -18.35 -11.52 -11.15
N THR A 208 -18.99 -12.32 -12.02
CA THR A 208 -19.56 -11.96 -13.32
C THR A 208 -20.81 -11.08 -13.22
N GLU A 209 -20.90 -10.25 -12.18
CA GLU A 209 -21.96 -9.24 -12.08
C GLU A 209 -21.59 -8.06 -12.99
N GLU A 210 -22.59 -7.44 -13.61
CA GLU A 210 -22.46 -6.26 -14.45
C GLU A 210 -21.67 -5.18 -13.69
N ARG A 211 -20.35 -5.14 -13.94
CA ARG A 211 -19.48 -4.19 -13.29
C ARG A 211 -19.81 -2.82 -13.85
N GLU A 212 -20.34 -1.93 -13.00
CA GLU A 212 -20.35 -0.50 -13.30
C GLU A 212 -18.91 -0.07 -13.53
N LEU A 213 -18.61 0.33 -14.77
CA LEU A 213 -17.31 0.89 -15.11
C LEU A 213 -17.12 2.21 -14.35
N PRO A 214 -15.95 2.45 -13.75
CA PRO A 214 -15.70 3.71 -13.10
C PRO A 214 -15.82 4.85 -14.13
N ALA A 215 -16.25 6.03 -13.66
CA ALA A 215 -16.40 7.21 -14.53
C ALA A 215 -15.09 7.59 -15.25
N GLN A 216 -13.94 7.20 -14.68
CA GLN A 216 -12.63 7.31 -15.30
C GLN A 216 -11.84 6.03 -15.04
N VAL A 217 -11.10 5.56 -16.05
CA VAL A 217 -10.26 4.37 -15.97
C VAL A 217 -8.80 4.81 -15.91
N PRO A 218 -8.02 4.41 -14.89
CA PRO A 218 -6.59 4.68 -14.83
C PRO A 218 -5.85 3.85 -15.88
N ILE A 219 -5.04 4.49 -16.70
CA ILE A 219 -4.25 3.86 -17.77
C ILE A 219 -2.80 4.33 -17.74
N LEU A 220 -1.90 3.49 -18.24
CA LEU A 220 -0.51 3.88 -18.53
C LEU A 220 -0.37 4.05 -20.04
N VAL A 221 -0.01 5.26 -20.48
CA VAL A 221 0.32 5.55 -21.87
C VAL A 221 1.80 5.26 -22.07
N CYS A 222 2.13 4.37 -23.00
CA CYS A 222 3.51 4.03 -23.35
C CYS A 222 3.99 4.97 -24.47
N GLU A 223 5.01 5.78 -24.20
CA GLU A 223 5.60 6.71 -25.15
C GLU A 223 7.11 6.47 -25.30
N ASN A 224 7.64 6.87 -26.46
CA ASN A 224 9.07 7.00 -26.68
C ASN A 224 9.44 8.49 -26.53
N TYR A 225 10.51 8.78 -25.81
CA TYR A 225 10.98 10.13 -25.58
C TYR A 225 12.38 10.34 -26.14
N GLU A 226 12.53 11.33 -27.01
CA GLU A 226 13.84 11.75 -27.51
C GLU A 226 14.39 12.85 -26.62
N LYS A 227 15.56 12.60 -26.01
CA LYS A 227 16.31 13.60 -25.25
C LYS A 227 16.91 14.64 -26.20
N THR A 228 17.27 15.80 -25.66
CA THR A 228 17.94 16.89 -26.41
C THR A 228 19.28 16.50 -27.05
N ASP A 229 19.91 15.42 -26.57
CA ASP A 229 21.15 14.87 -27.12
C ASP A 229 20.92 13.81 -28.22
N GLY A 230 19.66 13.58 -28.63
CA GLY A 230 19.26 12.57 -29.62
C GLY A 230 19.08 11.16 -29.07
N THR A 231 19.26 10.95 -27.76
CA THR A 231 19.03 9.64 -27.13
C THR A 231 17.54 9.35 -27.03
N ILE A 232 17.08 8.22 -27.59
CA ILE A 232 15.69 7.77 -27.46
C ILE A 232 15.54 6.87 -26.23
N LEU A 233 14.72 7.32 -25.28
CA LEU A 233 14.21 6.51 -24.18
C LEU A 233 12.92 5.83 -24.65
N ASN A 234 12.96 4.50 -24.76
CA ASN A 234 11.79 3.71 -25.11
C ASN A 234 11.03 3.27 -23.85
N ASN A 235 9.73 3.00 -24.01
CA ASN A 235 8.85 2.46 -22.97
C ASN A 235 8.72 3.36 -21.73
N ILE A 236 8.58 4.68 -21.92
CA ILE A 236 8.20 5.58 -20.84
C ILE A 236 6.71 5.43 -20.59
N TYR A 237 6.34 5.06 -19.36
CA TYR A 237 4.95 4.94 -18.96
C TYR A 237 4.47 6.24 -18.30
N ILE A 238 3.44 6.84 -18.86
CA ILE A 238 2.83 8.07 -18.38
C ILE A 238 1.45 7.77 -17.80
N ALA A 239 1.24 8.16 -16.55
CA ALA A 239 -0.04 8.04 -15.87
C ALA A 239 -1.11 8.94 -16.52
N ALA A 240 -2.27 8.35 -16.84
CA ALA A 240 -3.40 9.08 -17.39
C ALA A 240 -4.74 8.47 -16.95
N TYR A 241 -5.80 9.27 -17.02
CA TYR A 241 -7.17 8.79 -16.85
C TYR A 241 -7.92 8.86 -18.18
N LEU A 242 -8.57 7.75 -18.53
CA LEU A 242 -9.44 7.63 -19.69
C LEU A 242 -10.90 7.84 -19.26
N GLN A 243 -11.61 8.74 -19.93
CA GLN A 243 -13.01 9.04 -19.66
C GLN A 243 -13.83 9.00 -20.96
N LEU A 244 -14.95 8.28 -20.94
CA LEU A 244 -15.93 8.28 -22.02
C LEU A 244 -17.08 9.22 -21.64
N ASN A 245 -17.33 10.23 -22.48
CA ASN A 245 -18.38 11.22 -22.25
C ASN A 245 -19.53 11.04 -23.23
N PHE A 246 -20.73 10.83 -22.70
CA PHE A 246 -21.98 10.82 -23.45
C PHE A 246 -22.59 12.22 -23.47
N HIS A 247 -22.89 12.76 -24.65
CA HIS A 247 -23.50 14.07 -24.79
C HIS A 247 -25.01 13.91 -24.98
N THR A 248 -25.81 14.33 -24.01
CA THR A 248 -27.27 14.22 -24.07
C THR A 248 -27.82 14.95 -25.30
N GLY A 249 -28.51 14.21 -26.18
CA GLY A 249 -29.10 14.74 -27.41
C GLY A 249 -28.22 14.63 -28.67
N SER A 250 -27.05 13.98 -28.61
CA SER A 250 -26.27 13.63 -29.80
C SER A 250 -25.79 12.17 -29.72
N GLU A 251 -25.77 11.45 -30.84
CA GLU A 251 -25.15 10.12 -30.96
C GLU A 251 -23.60 10.18 -30.90
N ARG A 252 -23.02 11.31 -30.49
CA ARG A 252 -21.56 11.50 -30.44
C ARG A 252 -21.04 11.12 -29.06
N GLU A 253 -20.18 10.11 -29.04
CA GLU A 253 -19.37 9.73 -27.91
C GLU A 253 -18.01 10.42 -28.03
N THR A 254 -17.51 10.99 -26.93
CA THR A 254 -16.17 11.60 -26.90
C THR A 254 -15.30 10.87 -25.90
N LEU A 255 -14.12 10.44 -26.34
CA LEU A 255 -13.09 9.86 -25.49
C LEU A 255 -12.10 10.95 -25.08
N VAL A 256 -11.90 11.13 -23.77
CA VAL A 256 -10.98 12.12 -23.21
C VAL A 256 -9.87 11.39 -22.45
N ILE A 257 -8.62 11.67 -22.82
CA ILE A 257 -7.43 11.21 -22.09
C ILE A 257 -6.88 12.40 -21.31
N ARG A 258 -6.86 12.30 -19.98
CA ARG A 258 -6.24 13.28 -19.10
C ARG A 258 -4.88 12.77 -18.65
N ILE A 259 -3.81 13.35 -19.19
CA ILE A 259 -2.43 13.01 -18.85
C ILE A 259 -2.04 13.73 -17.54
N LEU A 260 -1.37 13.02 -16.63
CA LEU A 260 -0.74 13.60 -15.43
C LEU A 260 0.68 14.07 -15.78
N GLU A 261 0.77 15.20 -16.49
CA GLU A 261 2.01 15.70 -17.14
C GLU A 261 3.23 15.92 -16.22
N GLN A 262 3.02 15.96 -14.90
CA GLN A 262 4.08 16.20 -13.91
C GLN A 262 5.01 14.99 -13.69
N GLN A 263 4.72 13.82 -14.26
CA GLN A 263 5.62 12.66 -14.22
C GLN A 263 6.93 12.85 -14.99
N LYS A 264 7.01 13.78 -15.95
CA LYS A 264 8.26 14.01 -16.70
C LYS A 264 9.41 14.43 -15.77
N GLN A 265 9.15 15.17 -14.69
CA GLN A 265 10.21 15.55 -13.73
C GLN A 265 10.72 14.39 -12.87
N ILE A 266 9.92 13.33 -12.67
CA ILE A 266 10.28 12.16 -11.84
C ILE A 266 11.32 11.27 -12.54
N HIS A 267 11.28 11.23 -13.88
CA HIS A 267 12.27 10.50 -14.69
C HIS A 267 13.58 11.26 -14.93
N HIS A 268 13.66 12.52 -14.51
CA HIS A 268 14.81 13.41 -14.77
C HIS A 268 15.64 13.72 -13.52
N GLY A 269 15.31 13.15 -12.36
CA GLY A 269 16.11 13.23 -11.14
C GLY A 269 17.08 12.06 -11.02
N ASP A 270 18.14 12.08 -11.82
CA ASP A 270 19.43 11.41 -11.52
C ASP A 270 20.49 12.51 -11.31
#